data_AF-A0A4R6QQ86-F1
#
_entry.id   AF-A0A4R6QQ86-F1
#
_cell.length_a   1.000
_cell.length_b   1.000
_cell.length_c   1.000
_cell.angle_alpha   90.00
_cell.angle_beta   90.00
_cell.angle_gamma   90.00
#
_symmetry.space_group_name_H-M   'P 1'
#
loop_
_entity.id
_entity.type
_entity.pdbx_description
1 polymer ?
#
loop_
_entity_poly.entity_id
_entity_poly.type
_entity_poly.pdbx_seq_one_letter_code
_entity_poly.pdbx_strand_id
1 'polypeptide(L)'
;MRGTLSSNDGEVALGWALDGQGILLRSQWDAAPYLRSGRLRLVLPDWSLPPADIYLVFPTKHHLSAKTRALVDFLLDGFRSRREEAGGDYGGW
;
A
#
# COMPACT_ATOMS: atom_id res chain seq x y z
N MET A 1 6.75 -19.54 5.71
CA MET A 1 5.33 -19.88 5.47
C MET A 1 5.29 -21.20 4.69
N ARG A 2 4.43 -22.15 5.07
CA ARG A 2 4.10 -23.33 4.25
C ARG A 2 2.66 -23.13 3.77
N GLY A 3 2.50 -22.83 2.49
CA GLY A 3 1.23 -22.75 1.79
C GLY A 3 1.42 -23.30 0.38
N THR A 4 0.33 -23.70 -0.28
CA THR A 4 0.36 -24.28 -1.62
C THR A 4 0.91 -23.31 -2.67
N LEU A 5 0.78 -22.00 -2.43
CA LEU A 5 1.27 -20.92 -3.28
C LEU A 5 2.05 -19.92 -2.42
N SER A 6 3.24 -19.52 -2.88
CA SER A 6 4.08 -18.51 -2.21
C SER A 6 4.85 -17.72 -3.26
N SER A 7 4.81 -16.40 -3.14
CA SER A 7 5.54 -15.47 -4.01
C SER A 7 5.97 -14.25 -3.21
N ASN A 8 7.06 -13.61 -3.65
CA ASN A 8 7.47 -12.29 -3.17
C ASN A 8 7.03 -11.15 -4.09
N ASP A 9 6.24 -11.47 -5.13
CA ASP A 9 5.66 -10.53 -6.07
C ASP A 9 4.15 -10.36 -5.80
N GLY A 10 3.74 -9.11 -5.58
CA GLY A 10 2.36 -8.76 -5.26
C GLY A 10 1.37 -8.90 -6.42
N GLU A 11 1.82 -8.75 -7.67
CA GLU A 11 0.97 -8.94 -8.85
C GLU A 11 0.65 -10.42 -9.07
N VAL A 12 1.64 -11.29 -8.85
CA VAL A 12 1.43 -12.74 -8.89
C VAL A 12 0.39 -13.16 -7.84
N ALA A 13 0.52 -12.68 -6.61
CA ALA A 13 -0.43 -12.97 -5.54
C ALA A 13 -1.84 -12.41 -5.81
N LEU A 14 -1.93 -11.22 -6.42
CA LEU A 14 -3.19 -10.62 -6.84
C LEU A 14 -3.87 -11.44 -7.93
N GLY A 15 -3.12 -11.91 -8.93
CA GLY A 15 -3.62 -12.80 -9.97
C GLY A 15 -4.25 -14.06 -9.39
N TRP A 16 -3.56 -14.73 -8.47
CA TRP A 16 -4.10 -15.91 -7.79
C TRP A 16 -5.42 -15.65 -7.06
N ALA A 17 -5.55 -14.52 -6.38
CA ALA A 17 -6.81 -14.18 -5.71
C ALA A 17 -7.94 -13.89 -6.71
N LEU A 18 -7.64 -13.21 -7.81
CA LEU A 18 -8.59 -12.96 -8.91
C LEU A 18 -9.04 -14.25 -9.61
N ASP A 19 -8.18 -15.28 -9.59
CA ASP A 19 -8.45 -16.62 -10.10
C ASP A 19 -9.08 -17.55 -9.03
N GLY A 20 -9.45 -17.00 -7.87
CA GLY A 20 -10.15 -17.73 -6.81
C GLY A 20 -9.28 -18.69 -5.99
N GLN A 21 -7.96 -18.53 -6.03
CA GLN A 21 -7.02 -19.43 -5.33
C GLN A 21 -6.80 -19.10 -3.85
N GLY A 22 -7.49 -18.10 -3.30
CA GLY A 22 -7.46 -17.80 -1.87
C GLY A 22 -7.73 -16.34 -1.52
N ILE A 23 -7.38 -15.99 -0.28
CA ILE A 23 -7.46 -14.64 0.27
C ILE A 23 -6.08 -14.00 0.18
N LEU A 24 -6.02 -12.71 -0.15
CA LEU A 24 -4.78 -11.93 -0.15
C LEU A 24 -4.87 -10.73 0.78
N LEU A 25 -3.71 -10.32 1.28
CA LEU A 25 -3.50 -9.02 1.89
C LEU A 25 -2.88 -8.09 0.85
N ARG A 26 -3.54 -6.97 0.54
CA ARG A 26 -3.06 -5.99 -0.45
C ARG A 26 -3.36 -4.57 0.01
N SER A 27 -2.54 -3.64 -0.44
CA SER A 27 -2.82 -2.21 -0.35
C SER A 27 -4.09 -1.82 -1.09
N GLN A 28 -4.87 -0.94 -0.46
CA GLN A 28 -6.18 -0.52 -0.93
C GLN A 28 -6.19 0.02 -2.36
N TRP A 29 -5.16 0.79 -2.75
CA TRP A 29 -5.10 1.44 -4.06
C TRP A 29 -5.07 0.45 -5.24
N ASP A 30 -4.56 -0.75 -5.02
CA ASP A 30 -4.38 -1.77 -6.05
C ASP A 30 -5.56 -2.76 -6.04
N ALA A 31 -6.14 -3.01 -4.87
CA ALA A 31 -7.35 -3.80 -4.75
C ALA A 31 -8.62 -3.03 -5.17
N ALA A 32 -8.63 -1.70 -5.04
CA ALA A 32 -9.83 -0.87 -5.21
C ALA A 32 -10.54 -1.05 -6.57
N PRO A 33 -9.86 -1.12 -7.73
CA PRO A 33 -10.53 -1.40 -9.01
C PRO A 33 -11.28 -2.74 -9.01
N TYR A 34 -10.73 -3.76 -8.35
CA TYR A 34 -11.31 -5.11 -8.30
C TYR A 34 -12.41 -5.24 -7.26
N LEU A 35 -12.32 -4.50 -6.15
CA LEU A 35 -13.40 -4.35 -5.19
C LEU A 35 -14.60 -3.63 -5.82
N ARG A 36 -14.36 -2.52 -6.53
CA ARG A 36 -15.42 -1.77 -7.25
C ARG A 36 -16.11 -2.58 -8.33
N SER A 37 -15.36 -3.43 -9.05
CA SER A 37 -15.92 -4.31 -10.08
C SER A 37 -16.55 -5.60 -9.51
N GLY A 38 -16.41 -5.87 -8.21
CA GLY A 38 -16.89 -7.09 -7.57
C GLY A 38 -16.05 -8.34 -7.86
N ARG A 39 -14.92 -8.20 -8.58
CA ARG A 39 -13.97 -9.31 -8.82
C ARG A 39 -13.21 -9.71 -7.56
N LEU A 40 -13.03 -8.78 -6.63
CA LEU A 40 -12.58 -9.07 -5.27
C LEU A 40 -13.69 -8.68 -4.30
N ARG A 41 -13.68 -9.31 -3.12
CA ARG A 41 -14.60 -9.01 -2.02
C ARG A 41 -13.82 -8.87 -0.72
N LEU A 42 -14.15 -7.84 0.06
CA LEU A 42 -13.61 -7.68 1.40
C LEU A 42 -14.07 -8.84 2.28
N VAL A 43 -13.11 -9.44 2.99
CA VAL A 43 -13.35 -10.45 4.02
C VAL A 43 -12.91 -9.87 5.35
N LEU A 44 -13.62 -10.23 6.42
CA LEU A 44 -13.36 -9.71 7.79
C LEU A 44 -13.46 -8.17 7.87
N PRO A 45 -14.64 -7.57 7.57
CA PRO A 45 -14.80 -6.12 7.57
C PRO A 45 -14.54 -5.47 8.95
N ASP A 46 -14.73 -6.21 10.03
CA ASP A 46 -14.51 -5.73 11.41
C ASP A 46 -13.03 -5.78 11.83
N TRP A 47 -12.12 -6.15 10.92
CA TRP A 47 -10.70 -6.29 11.22
C TRP A 47 -9.84 -5.40 10.31
N SER A 48 -8.94 -4.63 10.93
CA SER A 48 -8.01 -3.72 10.26
C SER A 48 -6.57 -4.15 10.49
N LEU A 49 -5.72 -3.92 9.48
CA LEU A 49 -4.28 -4.08 9.62
C LEU A 49 -3.64 -2.86 10.25
N PRO A 50 -2.46 -3.01 10.87
CA PRO A 50 -1.61 -1.87 11.18
C PRO A 50 -1.37 -1.01 9.94
N PRO A 51 -1.22 0.32 10.10
CA PRO A 51 -0.89 1.22 9.00
C PRO A 51 0.36 0.77 8.23
N ALA A 52 0.31 0.91 6.90
CA ALA A 52 1.41 0.61 6.00
C ALA A 52 1.97 1.92 5.43
N ASP A 53 2.63 2.70 6.29
CA ASP A 53 3.16 4.02 5.95
C ASP A 53 4.26 3.96 4.89
N ILE A 54 4.33 5.01 4.07
CA ILE A 54 5.36 5.18 3.04
C ILE A 54 6.43 6.12 3.57
N TYR A 55 7.68 5.65 3.59
CA TYR A 55 8.82 6.40 4.09
C TYR A 55 9.79 6.78 2.97
N LEU A 56 10.31 8.00 3.05
CA LEU A 56 11.50 8.42 2.29
C LEU A 56 12.74 8.07 3.10
N VAL A 57 13.52 7.09 2.64
CA VAL A 57 14.74 6.63 3.32
C VAL A 57 15.96 7.02 2.51
N PHE A 58 16.90 7.71 3.15
CA PHE A 58 18.17 8.13 2.56
C PHE A 58 19.30 8.04 3.59
N PRO A 59 20.57 7.87 3.17
CA PRO A 59 21.69 7.71 4.10
C PRO A 59 21.84 8.92 5.01
N THR A 60 22.07 8.66 6.29
CA THR A 60 22.40 9.65 7.31
C THR A 60 23.83 10.14 7.09
N LYS A 61 24.06 11.03 6.12
CA LYS A 61 25.31 11.79 6.03
C LYS A 61 25.05 13.21 6.53
N HIS A 62 26.07 13.78 7.16
CA HIS A 62 26.02 15.09 7.82
C HIS A 62 25.40 16.23 6.99
N HIS A 63 25.33 16.10 5.65
CA HIS A 63 24.55 16.98 4.79
C HIS A 63 23.86 16.18 3.66
N LEU A 64 22.53 16.24 3.59
CA LEU A 64 21.75 15.83 2.42
C LEU A 64 22.21 16.64 1.20
N SER A 65 22.43 15.97 0.07
CA SER A 65 22.73 16.67 -1.18
C SER A 65 21.58 17.60 -1.58
N ALA A 66 21.89 18.73 -2.23
CA ALA A 66 20.87 19.67 -2.72
C ALA A 66 19.84 18.97 -3.63
N LYS A 67 20.28 18.03 -4.47
CA LYS A 67 19.41 17.23 -5.34
C LYS A 67 18.43 16.37 -4.53
N THR A 68 18.91 15.69 -3.49
CA THR A 68 18.05 14.85 -2.65
C THR A 68 17.04 15.71 -1.88
N ARG A 69 17.47 16.86 -1.34
CA ARG A 69 16.56 17.81 -0.69
C ARG A 69 15.46 18.28 -1.64
N ALA A 70 15.83 18.73 -2.84
CA ALA A 70 14.87 19.17 -3.84
C ALA A 70 13.86 18.06 -4.22
N LEU A 71 14.31 16.81 -4.34
CA LEU A 71 13.41 15.67 -4.58
C LEU A 71 12.46 15.43 -3.39
N VAL A 72 12.98 15.47 -2.16
CA VAL A 72 12.16 15.33 -0.95
C VAL A 72 11.10 16.41 -0.90
N ASP A 73 11.49 17.68 -1.10
CA ASP A 73 10.56 18.81 -1.08
C ASP A 73 9.48 18.66 -2.17
N PHE A 74 9.88 18.26 -3.39
CA PHE A 74 8.94 17.99 -4.49
C PHE A 74 7.93 16.88 -4.15
N LEU A 75 8.39 15.77 -3.56
CA LEU A 75 7.50 14.67 -3.17
C LEU A 75 6.60 15.07 -2.00
N LEU A 76 7.12 15.77 -0.99
CA LEU A 76 6.31 16.22 0.14
C LEU A 76 5.21 17.19 -0.30
N ASP A 77 5.51 18.05 -1.27
CA ASP A 77 4.53 18.95 -1.88
C ASP A 77 3.47 18.19 -2.70
N GLY A 78 3.92 17.29 -3.59
CA GLY A 78 3.02 16.53 -4.47
C GLY A 78 2.09 15.55 -3.73
N PHE A 79 2.49 15.08 -2.54
CA PHE A 79 1.69 14.18 -1.71
C PHE A 79 0.95 14.90 -0.57
N ARG A 80 0.96 16.24 -0.50
CA ARG A 80 0.39 17.02 0.61
C ARG A 80 -1.04 16.61 0.98
N SER A 81 -1.98 16.66 0.04
CA SER A 81 -3.39 16.32 0.28
C SER A 81 -3.57 14.87 0.75
N ARG A 82 -2.82 13.94 0.15
CA ARG A 82 -2.88 12.51 0.49
C ARG A 82 -2.28 12.20 1.86
N ARG A 83 -1.33 13.01 2.34
CA ARG A 83 -0.75 12.92 3.70
C ARG A 83 -1.70 13.48 4.75
N GLU A 84 -2.46 14.51 4.42
CA GLU A 84 -3.48 15.08 5.31
C GLU A 84 -4.66 14.10 5.47
N GLU A 85 -5.06 13.43 4.39
CA GLU A 85 -6.08 12.38 4.40
C GLU A 85 -5.62 11.09 5.12
N ALA A 86 -4.34 10.70 4.97
CA ALA A 86 -3.79 9.50 5.60
C ALA A 86 -3.66 9.57 7.13
N GLY A 87 -3.88 10.75 7.74
CA GLY A 87 -4.01 10.89 9.20
C GLY A 87 -5.37 10.47 9.75
N GLY A 88 -6.32 10.10 8.89
CA GLY A 88 -7.64 9.61 9.26
C GLY A 88 -7.66 8.11 9.55
N ASP A 89 -8.46 7.74 10.54
CA ASP A 89 -8.81 6.35 10.89
C ASP A 89 -9.14 5.53 9.62
N TYR A 90 -8.39 4.44 9.41
CA TYR A 90 -8.58 3.53 8.26
C TYR A 90 -9.90 2.72 8.34
N GLY A 91 -10.76 2.99 9.32
CA GLY A 91 -12.07 2.35 9.52
C GLY A 91 -13.23 2.90 8.67
N GLY A 92 -12.99 3.70 7.63
CA GLY A 92 -14.03 4.34 6.82
C GLY A 92 -14.59 3.50 5.67
N TRP A 93 -15.16 2.32 5.96
CA TRP A 93 -16.12 1.62 5.10
C TRP A 93 -17.25 1.04 5.94
#